data_AF-A0A7S2SCZ8-F1
#
_entry.id   AF-A0A7S2SCZ8-F1
#
_cell.length_a   1.000
_cell.length_b   1.000
_cell.length_c   1.000
_cell.angle_alpha   90.00
_cell.angle_beta   90.00
_cell.angle_gamma   90.00
#
_symmetry.space_group_name_H-M   'P 1'
#
loop_
_entity.id
_entity.type
_entity.pdbx_description
1 polymer ?
#
loop_
_entity_poly.entity_id
_entity_poly.type
_entity_poly.pdbx_seq_one_letter_code
_entity_poly.pdbx_strand_id
1 'polypeptide(L)'
;KQYGVAIIVSQAFEELLSEPARSRLRHLDTVTVKGSSMKQRIFSYDARHKGVNFFLYDRSPEQADLDAETYTQNIWKTDPDLLKMRQHVTKDFMDTFVKGRDLYLAGKWSRAIEKLKEADNIMIQTIVEEGIYEYDLTTYGDQLLDPSTSNEEILRLRQDIGDRTCHNLLAYMEKEGGVAPENWRGY
;
A
#
# COMPACT_ATOMS: atom_id res chain seq x y z
N LYS A 1 -10.73 8.61 3.32
CA LYS A 1 -9.68 8.91 2.31
C LYS A 1 -10.04 8.19 1.01
N GLN A 2 -9.94 8.81 -0.17
CA GLN A 2 -10.46 8.25 -1.44
C GLN A 2 -9.92 6.85 -1.80
N TYR A 3 -8.60 6.64 -1.64
CA TYR A 3 -7.95 5.36 -1.94
C TYR A 3 -7.66 4.50 -0.70
N GLY A 4 -8.06 4.95 0.50
CA GLY A 4 -7.89 4.13 1.70
C GLY A 4 -6.43 3.82 2.09
N VAL A 5 -5.46 4.57 1.58
CA VAL A 5 -4.03 4.46 1.91
C VAL A 5 -3.56 5.61 2.81
N ALA A 6 -2.42 5.44 3.49
CA ALA A 6 -1.84 6.44 4.39
C ALA A 6 -1.39 7.69 3.63
N ILE A 7 -0.63 7.50 2.55
CA ILE A 7 0.02 8.55 1.78
C ILE A 7 -0.42 8.47 0.31
N ILE A 8 -0.87 9.60 -0.25
CA ILE A 8 -1.22 9.71 -1.67
C ILE A 8 -0.26 10.71 -2.32
N VAL A 9 0.30 10.31 -3.46
CA VAL A 9 1.30 11.07 -4.22
C VAL A 9 0.82 11.25 -5.65
N SER A 10 0.93 12.45 -6.19
CA SER A 10 0.60 12.72 -7.59
C SER A 10 1.76 12.35 -8.51
N GLN A 11 1.48 12.05 -9.77
CA GLN A 11 2.51 11.89 -10.79
C GLN A 11 3.51 13.04 -10.85
N ALA A 12 3.06 14.30 -10.72
CA ALA A 12 3.96 15.44 -10.77
C ALA A 12 4.99 15.42 -9.63
N PHE A 13 4.58 14.96 -8.44
CA PHE A 13 5.51 14.80 -7.32
C PHE A 13 6.42 13.60 -7.54
N GLU A 14 5.89 12.47 -8.03
CA GLU A 14 6.68 11.28 -8.36
C GLU A 14 7.80 11.57 -9.36
N GLU A 15 7.53 12.39 -10.38
CA GLU A 15 8.50 12.78 -11.41
C GLU A 15 9.66 13.61 -10.86
N LEU A 16 9.48 14.29 -9.72
CA LEU A 16 10.54 15.03 -9.02
C LEU A 16 11.42 14.15 -8.13
N LEU A 17 10.99 12.92 -7.84
CA LEU A 17 11.73 12.02 -6.96
C LEU A 17 12.90 11.35 -7.67
N SER A 18 13.95 11.04 -6.89
CA SER A 18 15.05 10.18 -7.34
C SER A 18 14.56 8.78 -7.72
N GLU A 19 15.29 8.10 -8.60
CA GLU A 19 14.94 6.73 -9.02
C GLU A 19 14.79 5.76 -7.83
N PRO A 20 15.68 5.75 -6.81
CA PRO A 20 15.48 4.90 -5.64
C PRO A 20 14.19 5.20 -4.89
N ALA A 21 13.81 6.47 -4.72
CA ALA A 21 12.55 6.86 -4.08
C ALA A 21 11.33 6.43 -4.93
N ARG A 22 11.36 6.68 -6.24
CA ARG A 22 10.28 6.27 -7.16
C ARG A 22 10.04 4.77 -7.13
N SER A 23 11.10 3.96 -7.04
CA SER A 23 11.00 2.49 -6.96
C SER A 23 10.25 1.99 -5.72
N ARG A 24 10.03 2.84 -4.71
CA ARG A 24 9.25 2.51 -3.50
C ARG A 24 7.78 2.93 -3.61
N LEU A 25 7.41 3.69 -4.62
CA LEU A 25 6.03 4.08 -4.85
C LEU A 25 5.24 2.98 -5.56
N ARG A 26 3.98 2.88 -5.20
CA ARG A 26 3.02 1.94 -5.78
C ARG A 26 1.99 2.71 -6.57
N HIS A 27 1.95 2.50 -7.90
CA HIS A 27 0.92 3.08 -8.75
C HIS A 27 -0.44 2.47 -8.41
N LEU A 28 -1.41 3.30 -8.02
CA LEU A 28 -2.73 2.86 -7.61
C LEU A 28 -3.74 2.93 -8.76
N ASP A 29 -3.78 4.09 -9.43
CA ASP A 29 -4.85 4.44 -10.38
C ASP A 29 -4.38 5.58 -11.28
N THR A 30 -5.03 5.76 -12.44
CA THR A 30 -4.85 6.93 -13.28
C THR A 30 -6.20 7.61 -13.52
N VAL A 31 -6.28 8.85 -13.08
CA VAL A 31 -7.52 9.63 -13.13
C VAL A 31 -7.42 10.79 -14.09
N THR A 32 -8.58 11.27 -14.51
CA THR A 32 -8.70 12.58 -15.17
C THR A 32 -9.50 13.49 -14.25
N VAL A 33 -8.90 14.59 -13.82
CA VAL A 33 -9.59 15.57 -12.96
C VAL A 33 -10.67 16.27 -13.76
N LYS A 34 -11.83 16.52 -13.14
CA LYS A 34 -12.97 17.21 -13.79
C LYS A 34 -12.50 18.55 -14.38
N GLY A 35 -12.71 18.73 -15.68
CA GLY A 35 -12.29 19.94 -16.41
C GLY A 35 -10.89 19.86 -17.02
N SER A 36 -10.14 18.78 -16.80
CA SER A 36 -8.87 18.49 -17.47
C SER A 36 -9.06 17.37 -18.50
N SER A 37 -8.31 17.40 -19.58
CA SER A 37 -8.12 16.24 -20.48
C SER A 37 -6.86 15.45 -20.13
N MET A 38 -6.03 15.96 -19.22
CA MET A 38 -4.77 15.32 -18.84
C MET A 38 -5.03 14.18 -17.88
N LYS A 39 -4.39 13.05 -18.17
CA LYS A 39 -4.34 11.86 -17.33
C LYS A 39 -3.30 12.08 -16.25
N GLN A 40 -3.65 11.75 -15.01
CA GLN A 40 -2.78 11.89 -13.85
C GLN A 40 -2.67 10.54 -13.14
N ARG A 41 -1.45 9.98 -13.09
CA ARG A 41 -1.19 8.79 -12.28
C ARG A 41 -1.18 9.17 -10.79
N ILE A 42 -1.75 8.29 -9.98
CA ILE A 42 -1.84 8.39 -8.53
C ILE A 42 -1.03 7.26 -7.92
N PHE A 43 -0.16 7.61 -6.98
CA PHE A 43 0.75 6.70 -6.32
C PHE A 43 0.52 6.70 -4.81
N SER A 44 0.97 5.63 -4.15
CA SER A 44 1.10 5.56 -2.70
C SER A 44 2.55 5.29 -2.32
N TYR A 45 2.98 5.80 -1.17
CA TYR A 45 4.13 5.27 -0.47
C TYR A 45 3.60 4.42 0.69
N ASP A 46 3.69 3.10 0.53
CA ASP A 46 3.27 2.16 1.56
C ASP A 46 4.19 2.30 2.77
N ALA A 47 3.67 2.84 3.86
CA ALA A 47 4.39 3.04 5.11
C ALA A 47 3.50 2.59 6.26
N ARG A 48 3.97 1.57 6.99
CA ARG A 48 3.32 1.18 8.23
C ARG A 48 3.54 2.31 9.23
N HIS A 49 2.47 2.87 9.78
CA HIS A 49 2.53 3.95 10.77
C HIS A 49 1.89 3.55 12.11
N LYS A 50 1.30 2.34 12.17
CA LYS A 50 0.65 1.77 13.36
C LYS A 50 1.30 0.46 13.76
N GLY A 51 1.44 0.25 15.07
CA GLY A 51 1.94 -1.02 15.61
C GLY A 51 3.42 -1.26 15.38
N VAL A 52 4.19 -0.20 15.20
CA VAL A 52 5.61 -0.20 14.86
C VAL A 52 6.27 0.85 15.73
N ASN A 53 7.32 0.44 16.43
CA ASN A 53 8.10 1.34 17.25
C ASN A 53 9.14 2.02 16.36
N PHE A 54 8.82 3.22 15.86
CA PHE A 54 9.76 4.08 15.11
C PHE A 54 10.44 5.11 15.99
N PHE A 55 10.72 4.80 17.26
CA PHE A 55 11.71 5.59 17.96
C PHE A 55 13.04 5.36 17.24
N LEU A 56 13.35 6.30 16.33
CA LEU A 56 14.60 6.50 15.61
C LEU A 56 15.71 5.81 16.37
N TYR A 57 16.09 4.60 15.99
CA TYR A 57 16.92 3.67 16.78
C TYR A 57 17.99 4.36 17.62
N ASP A 58 17.64 4.76 18.84
CA ASP A 58 18.46 5.58 19.73
C ASP A 58 19.22 6.76 19.07
N ARG A 59 18.73 7.31 17.92
CA ARG A 59 19.38 8.45 17.26
C ARG A 59 19.06 9.72 18.04
N SER A 60 20.10 10.45 18.43
CA SER A 60 19.91 11.78 18.98
C SER A 60 19.42 12.75 17.89
N PRO A 61 18.74 13.85 18.27
CA PRO A 61 18.35 14.89 17.32
C PRO A 61 19.53 15.40 16.47
N GLU A 62 20.71 15.55 17.07
CA GLU A 62 21.92 16.02 16.38
C GLU A 62 22.40 15.03 15.31
N GLN A 63 22.28 13.72 15.57
CA GLN A 63 22.60 12.70 14.58
C GLN A 63 21.58 12.73 13.42
N ALA A 64 20.29 12.95 13.72
CA ALA A 64 19.27 13.07 12.69
C ALA A 64 19.49 14.29 11.78
N ASP A 65 19.90 15.42 12.35
CA ASP A 65 20.24 16.63 11.59
C ASP A 65 21.45 16.38 10.67
N LEU A 66 22.52 15.75 11.18
CA LEU A 66 23.69 15.37 10.38
C LEU A 66 23.36 14.39 9.25
N ASP A 67 22.53 13.39 9.52
CA ASP A 67 22.04 12.43 8.51
C ASP A 67 21.24 13.15 7.42
N ALA A 68 20.45 14.17 7.77
CA ALA A 68 19.68 14.97 6.84
C ALA A 68 20.57 15.88 5.97
N GLU A 69 21.60 16.50 6.54
CA GLU A 69 22.57 17.31 5.80
C GLU A 69 23.41 16.46 4.83
N THR A 70 23.69 15.21 5.20
CA THR A 70 24.48 14.27 4.40
C THR A 70 23.61 13.31 3.57
N TYR A 71 22.36 13.70 3.30
CA TYR A 71 21.40 12.88 2.57
C TYR A 71 21.98 12.30 1.29
N THR A 72 21.90 10.98 1.15
CA THR A 72 22.18 10.27 -0.10
C THR A 72 21.00 9.41 -0.49
N GLN A 73 20.82 9.18 -1.79
CA GLN A 73 19.75 8.30 -2.28
C GLN A 73 19.91 6.84 -1.79
N ASN A 74 21.06 6.48 -1.23
CA ASN A 74 21.29 5.15 -0.67
C ASN A 74 20.49 4.92 0.62
N ILE A 75 20.00 5.98 1.28
CA ILE A 75 19.17 5.90 2.48
C ILE A 75 17.95 4.99 2.28
N TRP A 76 17.35 4.97 1.08
CA TRP A 76 16.23 4.10 0.71
C TRP A 76 16.54 2.59 0.72
N LYS A 77 17.82 2.23 0.87
CA LYS A 77 18.32 0.85 0.91
C LYS A 77 19.01 0.51 2.23
N THR A 78 19.54 1.51 2.94
CA THR A 78 20.37 1.29 4.13
C THR A 78 19.73 1.77 5.42
N ASP A 79 18.77 2.71 5.36
CA ASP A 79 18.18 3.26 6.56
C ASP A 79 17.25 2.24 7.25
N PRO A 80 17.55 1.86 8.50
CA PRO A 80 16.79 0.84 9.19
C PRO A 80 15.32 1.20 9.44
N ASP A 81 14.99 2.48 9.58
CA ASP A 81 13.62 2.95 9.81
C ASP A 81 12.81 2.89 8.51
N LEU A 82 13.38 3.37 7.40
CA LEU A 82 12.76 3.27 6.07
C LEU A 82 12.52 1.81 5.67
N LEU A 83 13.46 0.91 5.98
CA LEU A 83 13.31 -0.52 5.71
C LEU A 83 12.21 -1.15 6.59
N LYS A 84 12.23 -0.90 7.90
CA LYS A 84 11.21 -1.44 8.82
C LYS A 84 9.80 -0.91 8.54
N MET A 85 9.66 0.37 8.19
CA MET A 85 8.38 0.95 7.78
C MET A 85 7.72 0.17 6.64
N ARG A 86 8.53 -0.50 5.81
CA ARG A 86 8.11 -1.22 4.61
C ARG A 86 8.24 -2.73 4.69
N GLN A 87 8.55 -3.31 5.85
CA GLN A 87 8.78 -4.75 5.99
C GLN A 87 7.59 -5.61 5.52
N HIS A 88 6.37 -5.07 5.63
CA HIS A 88 5.12 -5.68 5.18
C HIS A 88 4.93 -5.69 3.64
N VAL A 89 5.77 -4.97 2.89
CA VAL A 89 5.69 -4.83 1.44
C VAL A 89 6.72 -5.77 0.80
N THR A 90 6.34 -7.03 0.64
CA THR A 90 7.21 -8.04 0.04
C THR A 90 7.25 -7.95 -1.48
N LYS A 91 8.23 -8.62 -2.11
CA LYS A 91 8.29 -8.75 -3.57
C LYS A 91 7.07 -9.49 -4.11
N ASP A 92 6.63 -10.55 -3.45
CA ASP A 92 5.47 -11.35 -3.86
C ASP A 92 4.17 -10.54 -3.79
N PHE A 93 4.02 -9.72 -2.75
CA PHE A 93 2.95 -8.74 -2.67
C PHE A 93 2.99 -7.79 -3.88
N MET A 94 4.13 -7.15 -4.13
CA MET A 94 4.27 -6.16 -5.20
C MET A 94 4.02 -6.76 -6.59
N ASP A 95 4.57 -7.95 -6.86
CA ASP A 95 4.39 -8.64 -8.13
C ASP A 95 2.93 -9.02 -8.37
N THR A 96 2.22 -9.45 -7.31
CA THR A 96 0.80 -9.81 -7.37
C THR A 96 -0.07 -8.57 -7.50
N PHE A 97 0.23 -7.53 -6.74
CA PHE A 97 -0.46 -6.24 -6.80
C PHE A 97 -0.35 -5.61 -8.19
N VAL A 98 0.85 -5.57 -8.78
CA VAL A 98 1.09 -5.03 -10.12
C VAL A 98 0.22 -5.73 -11.17
N LYS A 99 0.12 -7.06 -11.11
CA LYS A 99 -0.77 -7.83 -11.99
C LYS A 99 -2.24 -7.46 -11.78
N GLY A 100 -2.69 -7.33 -10.54
CA GLY A 100 -4.06 -6.92 -10.21
C GLY A 100 -4.39 -5.50 -10.69
N ARG A 101 -3.46 -4.56 -10.46
CA ARG A 101 -3.55 -3.18 -10.97
C ARG A 101 -3.63 -3.16 -12.49
N ASP A 102 -2.76 -3.88 -13.19
CA ASP A 102 -2.75 -3.87 -14.66
C ASP A 102 -4.05 -4.46 -15.24
N LEU A 103 -4.64 -5.46 -14.57
CA LEU A 103 -5.98 -5.96 -14.90
C LEU A 103 -7.07 -4.92 -14.64
N TYR A 104 -6.99 -4.19 -13.54
CA TYR A 104 -7.91 -3.10 -13.20
C TYR A 104 -7.87 -2.00 -14.26
N LEU A 105 -6.66 -1.52 -14.58
CA LEU A 105 -6.45 -0.54 -15.63
C LEU A 105 -6.96 -1.10 -16.97
N ALA A 106 -6.68 -2.35 -17.33
CA ALA A 106 -7.22 -2.96 -18.54
C ALA A 106 -8.75 -3.18 -18.56
N GLY A 107 -9.48 -2.80 -17.50
CA GLY A 107 -10.94 -2.97 -17.40
C GLY A 107 -11.39 -4.39 -17.09
N LYS A 108 -10.46 -5.30 -16.77
CA LYS A 108 -10.75 -6.71 -16.44
C LYS A 108 -11.05 -6.85 -14.95
N TRP A 109 -12.04 -6.11 -14.46
CA TRP A 109 -12.29 -5.89 -13.04
C TRP A 109 -12.54 -7.17 -12.24
N SER A 110 -13.29 -8.14 -12.76
CA SER A 110 -13.48 -9.44 -12.10
C SER A 110 -12.14 -10.14 -11.77
N ARG A 111 -11.19 -10.18 -12.74
CA ARG A 111 -9.86 -10.75 -12.51
C ARG A 111 -8.97 -9.85 -11.65
N ALA A 112 -9.16 -8.54 -11.75
CA ALA A 112 -8.45 -7.58 -10.93
C ALA A 112 -8.79 -7.77 -9.45
N ILE A 113 -10.08 -7.93 -9.12
CA ILE A 113 -10.55 -8.20 -7.75
C ILE A 113 -9.88 -9.45 -7.20
N GLU A 114 -9.87 -10.56 -7.94
CA GLU A 114 -9.22 -11.80 -7.51
C GLU A 114 -7.74 -11.58 -7.17
N LYS A 115 -7.00 -10.91 -8.07
CA LYS A 115 -5.56 -10.66 -7.87
C LYS A 115 -5.25 -9.63 -6.78
N LEU A 116 -6.09 -8.61 -6.61
CA LEU A 116 -5.90 -7.66 -5.51
C LEU A 116 -6.26 -8.27 -4.16
N LYS A 117 -7.26 -9.15 -4.07
CA LYS A 117 -7.53 -9.94 -2.85
C LYS A 117 -6.37 -10.86 -2.50
N GLU A 118 -5.78 -11.51 -3.49
CA GLU A 118 -4.59 -12.36 -3.31
C GLU A 118 -3.41 -11.54 -2.76
N ALA A 119 -3.12 -10.38 -3.35
CA ALA A 119 -2.09 -9.49 -2.83
C ALA A 119 -2.42 -8.98 -1.41
N ASP A 120 -3.66 -8.66 -1.11
CA ASP A 120 -4.09 -8.31 0.26
C ASP A 120 -3.74 -9.39 1.26
N ASN A 121 -4.05 -10.65 0.92
CA ASN A 121 -3.75 -11.79 1.78
C ASN A 121 -2.23 -11.96 1.99
N ILE A 122 -1.41 -11.77 0.95
CA ILE A 122 0.04 -11.81 1.08
C ILE A 122 0.52 -10.74 2.07
N MET A 123 0.06 -9.49 1.96
CA MET A 123 0.45 -8.43 2.88
C MET A 123 -0.01 -8.71 4.32
N ILE A 124 -1.25 -9.16 4.52
CA ILE A 124 -1.77 -9.51 5.84
C ILE A 124 -0.96 -10.65 6.45
N GLN A 125 -0.68 -11.70 5.68
CA GLN A 125 0.15 -12.83 6.11
C GLN A 125 1.52 -12.35 6.58
N THR A 126 2.22 -11.53 5.77
CA THR A 126 3.52 -10.97 6.16
C THR A 126 3.42 -10.16 7.45
N ILE A 127 2.35 -9.38 7.64
CA ILE A 127 2.17 -8.60 8.87
C ILE A 127 1.94 -9.49 10.09
N VAL A 128 1.21 -10.58 9.94
CA VAL A 128 0.99 -11.58 11.01
C VAL A 128 2.30 -12.27 11.38
N GLU A 129 3.09 -12.68 10.38
CA GLU A 129 4.38 -13.37 10.57
C GLU A 129 5.45 -12.47 11.22
N GLU A 130 5.55 -11.21 10.78
CA GLU A 130 6.49 -10.23 11.33
C GLU A 130 6.05 -9.68 12.69
N GLY A 131 4.77 -9.89 13.03
CA GLY A 131 4.16 -9.38 14.25
C GLY A 131 3.84 -7.87 14.23
N ILE A 132 2.93 -7.50 15.13
CA ILE A 132 2.61 -6.11 15.43
C ILE A 132 2.86 -5.84 16.91
N TYR A 133 3.62 -4.79 17.23
CA TYR A 133 3.93 -4.46 18.62
C TYR A 133 2.67 -4.09 19.43
N GLU A 134 1.68 -3.49 18.78
CA GLU A 134 0.41 -3.07 19.41
C GLU A 134 -0.62 -4.20 19.57
N TYR A 135 -0.46 -5.33 18.86
CA TYR A 135 -1.47 -6.39 18.83
C TYR A 135 -0.83 -7.77 18.89
N ASP A 136 -1.31 -8.61 19.80
CA ASP A 136 -1.00 -10.04 19.75
C ASP A 136 -1.75 -10.70 18.60
N LEU A 137 -1.20 -10.58 17.39
CA LEU A 137 -1.75 -11.22 16.19
C LEU A 137 -1.60 -12.73 16.21
N THR A 138 -0.77 -13.31 17.09
CA THR A 138 -0.61 -14.76 17.16
C THR A 138 -1.89 -15.43 17.66
N THR A 139 -2.65 -14.74 18.52
CA THR A 139 -3.95 -15.19 19.02
C THR A 139 -5.05 -15.14 17.94
N TYR A 140 -4.91 -14.29 16.92
CA TYR A 140 -5.95 -14.04 15.92
C TYR A 140 -5.54 -14.38 14.47
N GLY A 141 -4.34 -14.93 14.26
CA GLY A 141 -3.75 -15.12 12.93
C GLY A 141 -4.66 -15.85 11.96
N ASP A 142 -5.20 -17.00 12.36
CA ASP A 142 -6.10 -17.79 11.52
C ASP A 142 -7.40 -17.02 11.16
N GLN A 143 -7.93 -16.25 12.11
CA GLN A 143 -9.15 -15.44 11.89
C GLN A 143 -8.85 -14.22 11.00
N LEU A 144 -7.66 -13.64 11.09
CA LEU A 144 -7.21 -12.54 10.24
C LEU A 144 -6.98 -12.96 8.80
N LEU A 145 -6.76 -14.25 8.55
CA LEU A 145 -6.63 -14.81 7.21
C LEU A 145 -7.94 -15.38 6.66
N ASP A 146 -8.91 -15.69 7.52
CA ASP A 146 -10.22 -16.22 7.11
C ASP A 146 -11.17 -15.13 6.56
N PRO A 147 -11.39 -15.05 5.24
CA PRO A 147 -12.26 -14.03 4.65
C PRO A 147 -13.72 -14.15 5.09
N SER A 148 -14.13 -15.28 5.68
CA SER A 148 -15.49 -15.52 6.17
C SER A 148 -15.76 -15.01 7.59
N THR A 149 -14.73 -14.54 8.30
CA THR A 149 -14.90 -14.04 9.67
C THR A 149 -15.85 -12.83 9.72
N SER A 150 -16.81 -12.90 10.63
CA SER A 150 -17.75 -11.80 10.91
C SER A 150 -17.42 -11.07 12.22
N ASN A 151 -16.33 -11.46 12.89
CA ASN A 151 -15.90 -10.84 14.14
C ASN A 151 -15.51 -9.37 13.90
N GLU A 152 -16.25 -8.45 14.52
CA GLU A 152 -16.04 -7.01 14.36
C GLU A 152 -14.62 -6.55 14.74
N GLU A 153 -14.01 -7.18 15.74
CA GLU A 153 -12.64 -6.87 16.18
C GLU A 153 -11.63 -7.25 15.10
N ILE A 154 -11.79 -8.42 14.49
CA ILE A 154 -10.95 -8.89 13.38
C ILE A 154 -11.13 -8.03 12.15
N LEU A 155 -12.36 -7.61 11.85
CA LEU A 155 -12.66 -6.70 10.74
C LEU A 155 -12.03 -5.32 10.95
N ARG A 156 -12.05 -4.79 12.18
CA ARG A 156 -11.35 -3.55 12.54
C ARG A 156 -9.85 -3.70 12.42
N LEU A 157 -9.27 -4.78 12.95
CA LEU A 157 -7.85 -5.07 12.81
C LEU A 157 -7.44 -5.13 11.34
N ARG A 158 -8.21 -5.81 10.48
CA ARG A 158 -7.97 -5.82 9.02
C ARG A 158 -8.06 -4.44 8.36
N GLN A 159 -8.81 -3.50 8.92
CA GLN A 159 -8.86 -2.12 8.43
C GLN A 159 -7.66 -1.29 8.91
N ASP A 160 -7.12 -1.62 10.09
CA ASP A 160 -5.95 -0.96 10.68
C ASP A 160 -4.60 -1.54 10.21
N ILE A 161 -4.62 -2.74 9.62
CA ILE A 161 -3.45 -3.44 9.08
C ILE A 161 -3.04 -2.83 7.72
N GLY A 162 -2.11 -1.88 7.77
CA GLY A 162 -1.38 -1.37 6.60
C GLY A 162 -2.23 -0.66 5.54
N ASP A 163 -1.60 -0.35 4.40
CA ASP A 163 -2.25 0.34 3.28
C ASP A 163 -3.00 -0.62 2.33
N ARG A 164 -2.81 -1.94 2.52
CA ARG A 164 -3.43 -3.02 1.72
C ARG A 164 -3.23 -2.77 0.20
N THR A 165 -4.05 -3.36 -0.63
CA THR A 165 -4.06 -3.18 -2.08
C THR A 165 -4.90 -1.99 -2.55
N CYS A 166 -5.32 -1.07 -1.66
CA CYS A 166 -6.32 -0.02 -1.86
C CYS A 166 -7.77 -0.54 -1.74
N HIS A 167 -8.22 -0.78 -0.50
CA HIS A 167 -9.53 -1.38 -0.20
C HIS A 167 -10.73 -0.64 -0.81
N ASN A 168 -10.67 0.68 -0.92
CA ASN A 168 -11.74 1.45 -1.53
C ASN A 168 -11.88 1.19 -3.02
N LEU A 169 -10.76 0.94 -3.71
CA LEU A 169 -10.80 0.60 -5.12
C LEU A 169 -11.40 -0.79 -5.32
N LEU A 170 -11.01 -1.73 -4.47
CA LEU A 170 -11.54 -3.09 -4.47
C LEU A 170 -13.05 -3.08 -4.19
N ALA A 171 -13.48 -2.40 -3.13
CA ALA A 171 -14.90 -2.26 -2.78
C ALA A 171 -15.71 -1.57 -3.88
N TYR A 172 -15.12 -0.59 -4.57
CA TYR A 172 -15.75 0.06 -5.72
C TYR A 172 -15.97 -0.93 -6.87
N MET A 173 -14.95 -1.69 -7.26
CA MET A 173 -15.09 -2.69 -8.32
C MET A 173 -16.13 -3.77 -7.96
N GLU A 174 -16.18 -4.21 -6.70
CA GLU A 174 -17.17 -5.19 -6.24
C GLU A 174 -18.59 -4.63 -6.28
N LYS A 175 -18.78 -3.37 -5.88
CA LYS A 175 -20.08 -2.69 -5.93
C LYS A 175 -20.62 -2.60 -7.36
N GLU A 176 -19.74 -2.40 -8.34
CA GLU A 176 -20.08 -2.38 -9.76
C GLU A 176 -20.16 -3.81 -10.37
N GLY A 177 -20.17 -4.85 -9.54
CA GLY A 177 -20.33 -6.24 -9.97
C GLY A 177 -19.09 -6.83 -10.67
N GLY A 178 -17.92 -6.23 -10.50
CA GLY A 178 -16.68 -6.66 -11.15
C GLY A 178 -16.66 -6.40 -12.65
N VAL A 179 -17.51 -5.47 -13.13
CA VAL A 179 -17.57 -5.05 -14.53
C VAL A 179 -17.17 -3.60 -14.62
N ALA A 180 -16.19 -3.30 -15.47
CA ALA A 180 -15.79 -1.93 -15.71
C ALA A 180 -16.91 -1.17 -16.46
N PRO A 181 -17.15 0.12 -16.14
CA PRO A 181 -18.11 0.95 -16.87
C PRO A 181 -17.83 0.95 -18.39
N GLU A 182 -18.86 1.14 -19.21
CA GLU A 182 -18.70 1.18 -20.68
C GLU A 182 -17.72 2.26 -21.15
N ASN A 183 -17.60 3.35 -20.40
CA ASN A 183 -16.66 4.43 -20.65
C ASN A 183 -15.31 4.25 -19.94
N TRP A 184 -15.01 3.06 -19.43
CA TRP A 184 -13.73 2.77 -18.78
C TRP A 184 -12.59 2.87 -19.79
N ARG A 185 -11.74 3.88 -19.60
CA ARG A 185 -10.67 4.20 -20.55
C ARG A 185 -9.36 3.48 -20.24
N GLY A 186 -9.22 2.99 -19.01
CA GLY A 186 -8.25 1.97 -18.65
C GLY A 186 -6.78 2.25 -18.93
N TYR A 187 -6.20 3.24 -18.24
CA TYR A 187 -4.82 3.68 -18.46
C TYR A 187 -4.10 3.93 -17.14
#